data_AF-A0A359BB55-F1
#
_entry.id   AF-A0A359BB55-F1
#
_cell.length_a   1.000
_cell.length_b   1.000
_cell.length_c   1.000
_cell.angle_alpha   90.00
_cell.angle_beta   90.00
_cell.angle_gamma   90.00
#
_symmetry.space_group_name_H-M   'P 1'
#
loop_
_entity.id
_entity.type
_entity.pdbx_description
1 polymer ?
#
loop_
_entity_poly.entity_id
_entity_poly.type
_entity_poly.pdbx_seq_one_letter_code
_entity_poly.pdbx_strand_id
1 'polypeptide(L)'
;MQFAIAFFWAKKPFFVVFIIQYYKIALMENIIEDLAYRGLIEQYSDENKIKELLNTKQTVYCGFDPSAVSMHLGNYVMISLLKRFQMHGHKVVAVVGG
;
A
#
# COMPACT_ATOMS: atom_id res chain seq x y z
N MET A 1 -13.06 1.55 -14.78
CA MET A 1 -12.89 3.01 -14.79
C MET A 1 -14.18 3.61 -14.26
N GLN A 2 -14.23 3.97 -12.98
CA GLN A 2 -15.45 4.49 -12.34
C GLN A 2 -15.14 5.90 -11.84
N PHE A 3 -15.79 6.89 -12.45
CA PHE A 3 -15.70 8.29 -12.02
C PHE A 3 -16.79 8.51 -10.98
N ALA A 4 -16.41 8.85 -9.75
CA ALA A 4 -17.34 9.35 -8.74
C ALA A 4 -17.23 10.88 -8.72
N ILE A 5 -18.29 11.57 -9.14
CA ILE A 5 -18.38 13.03 -9.06
C ILE A 5 -19.02 13.37 -7.72
N ALA A 6 -18.24 13.91 -6.79
CA ALA A 6 -18.76 14.50 -5.57
C ALA A 6 -18.89 16.02 -5.77
N PHE A 7 -20.12 16.52 -5.85
CA PHE A 7 -20.39 17.96 -5.87
C PHE A 7 -20.42 18.48 -4.43
N PHE A 8 -19.42 19.26 -4.04
CA PHE A 8 -19.45 20.00 -2.76
C PHE A 8 -19.84 21.46 -3.03
N TRP A 9 -20.96 21.89 -2.46
CA TRP A 9 -21.51 23.23 -2.66
C TRP A 9 -20.74 24.25 -1.80
N ALA A 10 -19.87 25.05 -2.43
CA ALA A 10 -19.24 26.20 -1.81
C ALA A 10 -19.69 27.49 -2.53
N LYS A 11 -20.25 28.45 -1.76
CA LYS A 11 -20.80 29.74 -2.23
C LYS A 11 -19.75 30.70 -2.84
N LYS A 12 -19.10 30.39 -3.98
CA LYS A 12 -18.38 31.38 -4.83
C LYS A 12 -18.36 30.95 -6.31
N PRO A 13 -18.45 31.87 -7.29
CA PRO A 13 -18.73 31.57 -8.71
C PRO A 13 -17.46 31.26 -9.53
N PHE A 14 -16.47 30.61 -8.94
CA PHE A 14 -15.31 30.10 -9.68
C PHE A 14 -15.38 28.58 -9.68
N PHE A 15 -15.79 28.00 -10.80
CA PHE A 15 -15.69 26.56 -11.05
C PHE A 15 -14.22 26.18 -11.17
N VAL A 16 -13.56 25.95 -10.03
CA VAL A 16 -12.32 25.18 -10.02
C VAL A 16 -12.75 23.73 -10.01
N VAL A 17 -12.81 23.13 -11.20
CA VAL A 17 -12.91 21.68 -11.33
C VAL A 17 -11.58 21.13 -10.81
N PHE A 18 -11.52 20.83 -9.51
CA PHE A 18 -10.50 19.93 -8.99
C PHE A 18 -10.82 18.57 -9.59
N ILE A 19 -10.23 18.28 -10.76
CA ILE A 19 -10.05 16.91 -11.20
C ILE A 19 -9.09 16.33 -10.17
N ILE A 20 -9.63 15.79 -9.08
CA ILE A 20 -8.85 14.95 -8.21
C ILE A 20 -8.73 13.63 -8.97
N GLN A 21 -7.78 13.62 -9.89
CA GLN A 21 -7.20 12.39 -10.42
C GLN A 21 -6.50 11.76 -9.23
N TYR A 22 -7.27 11.11 -8.34
CA TYR A 22 -6.75 10.40 -7.19
C TYR A 22 -5.89 9.27 -7.76
N TYR A 23 -4.61 9.57 -7.94
CA TYR A 23 -3.54 8.63 -7.67
C TYR A 23 -3.77 7.23 -8.24
N LYS A 24 -3.95 7.15 -9.56
CA LYS A 24 -3.24 6.11 -10.31
C LYS A 24 -1.74 6.46 -10.25
N ILE A 25 -1.19 6.52 -9.03
CA ILE A 25 0.26 6.35 -8.79
C ILE A 25 0.61 5.14 -9.63
N ALA A 26 1.74 5.17 -10.34
CA ALA A 26 2.27 4.10 -11.17
C ALA A 26 2.43 2.79 -10.37
N LEU A 27 1.32 2.21 -9.95
CA LEU A 27 1.18 0.88 -9.42
C LEU A 27 1.27 0.03 -10.67
N MET A 28 2.38 -0.68 -10.77
CA MET A 28 2.46 -1.82 -11.67
C MET A 28 1.29 -2.75 -11.34
N GLU A 29 0.77 -3.50 -12.31
CA GLU A 29 -0.36 -4.39 -12.01
C GLU A 29 0.03 -5.47 -11.00
N ASN A 30 1.30 -5.90 -11.04
CA ASN A 30 1.83 -6.93 -10.17
C ASN A 30 2.55 -6.33 -8.94
N ILE A 31 2.15 -6.77 -7.74
CA ILE A 31 2.76 -6.35 -6.47
C ILE A 31 4.24 -6.75 -6.36
N ILE A 32 4.61 -7.94 -6.85
CA ILE A 32 6.00 -8.42 -6.82
C ILE A 32 6.89 -7.50 -7.67
N GLU A 33 6.41 -7.07 -8.83
CA GLU A 33 7.14 -6.15 -9.68
C GLU A 33 7.26 -4.76 -9.05
N ASP A 34 6.20 -4.21 -8.45
CA ASP A 34 6.27 -2.91 -7.74
C ASP A 34 7.26 -2.96 -6.57
N LEU A 35 7.26 -4.06 -5.81
CA LEU A 35 8.19 -4.24 -4.69
C LEU A 35 9.63 -4.43 -5.17
N ALA A 36 9.86 -5.22 -6.23
CA ALA A 36 11.19 -5.45 -6.79
C ALA A 36 11.77 -4.17 -7.41
N TYR A 37 10.97 -3.42 -8.18
CA TYR A 37 11.37 -2.14 -8.77
C TYR A 37 11.86 -1.13 -7.72
N ARG A 38 11.32 -1.21 -6.51
CA ARG A 38 11.64 -0.31 -5.39
C ARG A 38 12.73 -0.83 -4.47
N GLY A 39 13.26 -2.02 -4.72
CA GLY A 39 14.22 -2.67 -3.82
C GLY A 39 13.65 -2.99 -2.44
N LEU A 40 12.34 -3.31 -2.35
CA LEU A 40 11.67 -3.67 -1.10
C LEU A 40 11.69 -5.18 -0.81
N ILE A 41 12.35 -5.96 -1.66
CA ILE A 41 12.48 -7.40 -1.54
C ILE A 41 13.94 -7.72 -1.32
N GLU A 42 14.26 -8.26 -0.14
CA GLU A 42 15.59 -8.78 0.18
C GLU A 42 15.65 -10.30 -0.01
N GLN A 43 14.63 -11.02 0.44
CA GLN A 43 14.59 -12.48 0.42
C GLN A 43 13.17 -13.01 0.28
N TYR A 44 13.04 -14.17 -0.36
CA TYR A 44 11.83 -14.99 -0.37
C TYR A 44 12.02 -16.26 0.44
N SER A 45 11.00 -16.71 1.16
CA SER A 45 11.00 -18.05 1.76
C SER A 45 10.92 -19.15 0.68
N ASP A 46 10.07 -18.94 -0.32
CA ASP A 46 9.95 -19.75 -1.54
C ASP A 46 9.42 -18.82 -2.64
N GLU A 47 10.28 -18.45 -3.58
CA GLU A 47 9.96 -17.46 -4.61
C GLU A 47 8.80 -17.91 -5.50
N ASN A 48 8.78 -19.18 -5.91
CA ASN A 48 7.76 -19.70 -6.82
C ASN A 48 6.40 -19.75 -6.14
N LYS A 49 6.37 -20.26 -4.91
CA LYS A 49 5.13 -20.36 -4.13
C LYS A 49 4.57 -18.99 -3.77
N ILE A 50 5.42 -18.01 -3.44
CA ILE A 50 4.99 -16.64 -3.15
C ILE A 50 4.39 -15.97 -4.38
N LYS A 51 5.03 -16.10 -5.56
CA LYS A 51 4.48 -15.58 -6.81
C LYS A 51 3.11 -16.18 -7.13
N GLU A 52 2.94 -17.49 -6.93
CA GLU A 52 1.67 -18.16 -7.13
C GLU A 52 0.60 -17.68 -6.14
N LEU A 53 0.93 -17.58 -4.84
CA LEU A 53 0.00 -17.12 -3.79
C LEU A 53 -0.51 -15.70 -4.05
N LEU A 54 0.37 -14.81 -4.52
CA LEU A 54 0.04 -13.41 -4.76
C LEU A 54 -0.79 -13.17 -6.03
N ASN A 55 -1.09 -14.21 -6.81
CA ASN A 55 -2.09 -14.13 -7.88
C ASN A 55 -3.52 -13.90 -7.35
N THR A 56 -3.75 -14.16 -6.05
CA THR A 56 -5.04 -13.93 -5.39
C THR A 56 -4.85 -13.03 -4.17
N LYS A 57 -5.96 -12.44 -3.70
CA LYS A 57 -5.93 -11.53 -2.54
C LYS A 57 -5.56 -12.30 -1.27
N GLN A 58 -4.38 -12.03 -0.75
CA GLN A 58 -3.87 -12.58 0.50
C GLN A 58 -4.13 -11.66 1.70
N THR A 59 -4.04 -12.23 2.90
CA THR A 59 -3.87 -11.46 4.14
C THR A 59 -2.39 -11.50 4.52
N VAL A 60 -1.77 -10.33 4.62
CA VAL A 60 -0.36 -10.17 5.03
C VAL A 60 -0.27 -9.48 6.38
N TYR A 61 0.74 -9.84 7.16
CA TYR A 61 0.99 -9.21 8.45
C TYR A 61 2.44 -8.77 8.58
N CYS A 62 2.67 -7.74 9.40
CA CYS A 62 4.00 -7.36 9.86
C CYS A 62 3.96 -7.14 11.37
N GLY A 63 4.92 -7.74 12.07
CA GLY A 63 5.13 -7.52 13.49
C GLY A 63 5.93 -6.25 13.76
N PHE A 64 5.56 -5.52 14.80
CA PHE A 64 6.29 -4.39 15.36
C PHE A 64 6.54 -4.68 16.84
N ASP A 65 7.80 -4.79 17.22
CA ASP A 65 8.20 -4.97 18.61
C ASP A 65 8.39 -3.59 19.28
N PRO A 66 7.72 -3.26 20.39
CA PRO A 66 7.81 -1.97 21.06
C PRO A 66 9.06 -1.89 21.96
N SER A 67 10.23 -2.25 21.45
CA SER A 67 11.50 -2.17 22.18
C SER A 67 12.02 -0.74 22.37
N ALA A 68 11.43 0.25 21.69
CA ALA A 68 11.77 1.66 21.80
C ALA A 68 10.53 2.51 22.10
N VAL A 69 10.76 3.69 22.69
CA VAL A 69 9.71 4.67 23.05
C VAL A 69 8.97 5.21 21.80
N SER A 70 9.56 5.09 20.62
CA SER A 70 9.00 5.59 19.36
C SER A 70 9.40 4.74 18.16
N MET A 71 8.61 4.79 17.08
CA MET A 71 8.99 4.19 15.80
C MET A 71 10.07 5.03 15.10
N HIS A 72 10.98 4.36 14.41
CA HIS A 72 12.05 5.01 13.65
C HIS A 72 11.93 4.68 12.16
N LEU A 73 12.83 5.25 11.34
CA LEU A 73 12.82 5.08 9.88
C LEU A 73 12.87 3.61 9.43
N GLY A 74 13.49 2.72 10.21
CA GLY A 74 13.47 1.27 9.92
C GLY A 74 12.04 0.71 9.85
N ASN A 75 11.16 1.16 10.74
CA ASN A 75 9.77 0.70 10.76
C ASN A 75 8.95 1.28 9.60
N TYR A 76 9.35 2.44 9.08
CA TYR A 76 8.70 3.07 7.92
C TYR A 76 8.80 2.20 6.68
N VAL A 77 9.91 1.48 6.48
CA VAL A 77 10.06 0.54 5.35
C VAL A 77 8.97 -0.53 5.40
N MET A 78 8.74 -1.12 6.57
CA MET A 78 7.71 -2.13 6.78
C MET A 78 6.29 -1.57 6.65
N ILE A 79 6.03 -0.37 7.16
CA ILE A 79 4.74 0.33 6.98
C ILE A 79 4.48 0.61 5.50
N SER A 80 5.48 1.08 4.76
CA SER A 80 5.40 1.33 3.32
C SER A 80 5.08 0.06 2.55
N LEU A 81 5.71 -1.06 2.92
CA LEU A 81 5.42 -2.37 2.34
C LEU A 81 3.97 -2.80 2.60
N LEU A 82 3.49 -2.73 3.85
CA LEU A 82 2.07 -2.99 4.15
C LEU A 82 1.14 -2.08 3.36
N LYS A 83 1.47 -0.79 3.23
CA LYS A 83 0.65 0.15 2.45
C LYS A 83 0.52 -0.28 0.99
N ARG A 84 1.58 -0.82 0.39
CA ARG A 84 1.57 -1.32 -0.99
C ARG A 84 0.68 -2.54 -1.14
N PHE A 85 0.82 -3.52 -0.26
CA PHE A 85 -0.09 -4.66 -0.24
C PHE A 85 -1.56 -4.21 -0.13
N GLN A 86 -1.85 -3.22 0.72
CA GLN A 86 -3.20 -2.64 0.81
C GLN A 86 -3.65 -1.99 -0.51
N MET A 87 -2.77 -1.25 -1.19
CA MET A 87 -3.06 -0.60 -2.47
C MET A 87 -3.32 -1.60 -3.62
N HIS A 88 -2.68 -2.77 -3.57
CA HIS A 88 -2.98 -3.90 -4.48
C HIS A 88 -4.19 -4.74 -4.04
N GLY A 89 -4.92 -4.31 -2.99
CA GLY A 89 -6.17 -4.94 -2.55
C GLY A 89 -6.01 -6.12 -1.61
N HIS A 90 -4.81 -6.36 -1.08
CA HIS A 90 -4.57 -7.35 -0.02
C HIS A 90 -5.07 -6.82 1.32
N LYS A 91 -5.46 -7.74 2.21
CA LYS A 91 -5.76 -7.41 3.60
C LYS A 91 -4.44 -7.31 4.36
N VAL A 92 -4.26 -6.24 5.12
CA VAL A 92 -3.01 -5.98 5.87
C VAL A 92 -3.29 -5.94 7.37
N VAL A 93 -2.40 -6.53 8.16
CA VAL A 93 -2.50 -6.58 9.62
C VAL A 93 -1.17 -6.14 10.23
N ALA A 94 -1.16 -5.02 10.95
CA ALA A 94 -0.02 -4.64 11.78
C ALA A 94 -0.20 -5.28 13.15
N VAL A 95 0.74 -6.13 13.56
CA VAL A 95 0.74 -6.79 14.87
C VAL A 95 1.76 -6.09 15.76
N VAL A 96 1.36 -5.67 16.95
CA VAL A 96 2.28 -5.09 17.94
C VAL A 96 2.59 -6.17 18.98
N GLY A 97 3.87 -6.47 19.18
CA GLY A 97 4.33 -7.37 20.25
C GLY A 97 4.03 -6.72 21.61
N GLY A 98 3.45 -7.47 22.55
CA GLY A 98 3.13 -7.00 23.89
C GLY A 98 4.06 -7.59 24.93
#